data_AF-A0A9Q0PVP8-F1
#
_entry.id   AF-A0A9Q0PVP8-F1
#
_cell.length_a   1.000
_cell.length_b   1.000
_cell.length_c   1.000
_cell.angle_alpha   90.00
_cell.angle_beta   90.00
_cell.angle_gamma   90.00
#
_symmetry.space_group_name_H-M   'P 1'
#
loop_
_entity.id
_entity.type
_entity.pdbx_description
1 polymer ?
#
loop_
_entity_poly.entity_id
_entity_poly.type
_entity_poly.pdbx_seq_one_letter_code
_entity_poly.pdbx_strand_id
1 'polypeptide(L)'
;MPVQGGIFQPCSKLEEGEAKDFKTTIHDSHPAVKRQKISTPSSAKGEIGSARDYFLHIEIMDIFQMERSGNGSKRFPKPVISFLIAFCLLYIASMFYRSSTSVLIGEVARDNITGEVTENVTRCSETESEDKRSSGTESMAVDKFLGGLLATGFDEESCISRYQAALYRKTSSHKPSAYLVSKLRKYEELHKRCGPDTESYRRTLKKLSSSHANGTTDCNYIVWTPSNGLGNRIISMASSFLYAVLTNRVLLVDHGSDMAGIFCEPFPDTSWLLPMDFPLTDQLHSLQPGNVHSYGHLLKMNNLDISTVSQSDLYFVPYLFLLPSFQQELGKLFPDKEAVFHHLARYLFHPSNQAWGLITRFYQAYLASADQKIGLQVRVFNRKASPVSVVQKQILGCIKKEKLLPQVDERKLIASPSKNKTSRAVTIASLYPEYYESIKSMYWMNPTVNGDVIGVYQPSHEEVQHWGNNIHNLKAWAEINILSLSDVLMTSSWSTFGYVAQGLGGLKPWILHVPAGNQTTDRPCPRAKSMEPCFLTPPDYHRIPNTRGRPHAVSPVPHVMKCEDAYNGIKLFNPKQL
;
A
#
# COMPACT_ATOMS: atom_id res chain seq x y z
N MET A 1 -5.71 47.36 49.52
CA MET A 1 -5.04 48.59 49.08
C MET A 1 -4.93 48.57 47.55
N PRO A 2 -5.46 49.56 46.83
CA PRO A 2 -5.34 49.70 45.38
C PRO A 2 -4.22 50.71 45.02
N VAL A 3 -4.39 51.44 43.89
CA VAL A 3 -3.67 52.65 43.41
C VAL A 3 -2.54 52.37 42.40
N GLN A 4 -2.45 52.99 41.20
CA GLN A 4 -3.36 53.76 40.29
C GLN A 4 -2.72 53.65 38.87
N GLY A 5 -3.29 53.96 37.70
CA GLY A 5 -4.30 54.94 37.25
C GLY A 5 -3.66 55.80 36.12
N GLY A 6 -4.31 56.29 35.05
CA GLY A 6 -5.70 56.19 34.56
C GLY A 6 -5.73 56.29 33.01
N ILE A 7 -6.66 56.97 32.31
CA ILE A 7 -7.71 57.93 32.71
C ILE A 7 -8.81 58.02 31.59
N PHE A 8 -10.10 57.96 31.97
CA PHE A 8 -11.31 58.55 31.32
C PHE A 8 -11.73 58.10 29.88
N GLN A 9 -13.00 58.18 29.42
CA GLN A 9 -14.28 58.68 30.00
C GLN A 9 -15.52 57.85 29.50
N PRO A 10 -16.68 57.79 30.21
CA PRO A 10 -17.81 56.87 29.88
C PRO A 10 -19.21 57.54 29.73
N CYS A 11 -20.25 56.72 29.46
CA CYS A 11 -21.71 56.80 29.85
C CYS A 11 -22.66 56.25 28.74
N SER A 12 -23.82 55.63 29.01
CA SER A 12 -24.46 55.19 30.28
C SER A 12 -25.73 54.33 30.10
N LYS A 13 -25.91 53.29 30.96
CA LYS A 13 -27.19 52.81 31.58
C LYS A 13 -28.31 52.23 30.67
N LEU A 14 -29.31 51.46 31.13
CA LEU A 14 -29.71 50.98 32.47
C LEU A 14 -30.44 49.60 32.40
N GLU A 15 -30.62 48.97 33.57
CA GLU A 15 -31.34 47.72 33.92
C GLU A 15 -32.87 47.99 34.21
N GLU A 16 -33.81 47.08 34.56
CA GLU A 16 -33.87 45.67 35.00
C GLU A 16 -35.33 45.10 34.88
N GLY A 17 -35.60 43.78 35.06
CA GLY A 17 -36.90 43.26 35.60
C GLY A 17 -37.68 42.13 34.84
N GLU A 18 -38.34 41.21 35.57
CA GLU A 18 -38.97 39.96 35.05
C GLU A 18 -40.54 39.88 35.01
N ALA A 19 -41.05 39.02 34.10
CA ALA A 19 -42.11 37.98 34.29
C ALA A 19 -43.67 38.21 34.14
N LYS A 20 -44.29 37.14 33.59
CA LYS A 20 -45.69 36.61 33.68
C LYS A 20 -46.88 37.12 32.80
N ASP A 21 -47.08 36.40 31.67
CA ASP A 21 -48.15 35.38 31.45
C ASP A 21 -49.67 35.73 31.54
N PHE A 22 -50.40 35.78 30.39
CA PHE A 22 -51.65 35.00 30.11
C PHE A 22 -52.24 35.18 28.67
N LYS A 23 -53.21 34.30 28.35
CA LYS A 23 -54.10 34.04 27.17
C LYS A 23 -54.74 35.27 26.43
N THR A 24 -55.47 35.22 25.29
CA THR A 24 -56.32 34.17 24.62
C THR A 24 -56.80 34.57 23.18
N THR A 25 -56.85 33.63 22.20
CA THR A 25 -57.84 33.54 21.04
C THR A 25 -57.96 34.73 20.01
N ILE A 26 -58.64 34.72 18.82
CA ILE A 26 -59.48 33.78 18.01
C ILE A 26 -59.57 34.23 16.51
N HIS A 27 -59.80 33.32 15.52
CA HIS A 27 -60.37 33.49 14.13
C HIS A 27 -59.85 34.65 13.19
N ASP A 28 -59.94 34.72 11.85
CA ASP A 28 -60.24 33.85 10.67
C ASP A 28 -59.52 34.50 9.43
N SER A 29 -59.72 34.31 8.10
CA SER A 29 -60.65 33.54 7.24
C SER A 29 -60.05 33.17 5.86
N HIS A 30 -60.86 32.55 4.99
CA HIS A 30 -60.67 32.38 3.53
C HIS A 30 -61.41 33.50 2.71
N PRO A 31 -61.42 33.61 1.35
CA PRO A 31 -61.33 32.55 0.31
C PRO A 31 -60.49 32.87 -0.96
N ALA A 32 -60.64 32.04 -2.02
CA ALA A 32 -59.82 32.02 -3.26
C ALA A 32 -60.62 32.22 -4.57
N VAL A 33 -59.94 32.53 -5.70
CA VAL A 33 -60.45 32.31 -7.09
C VAL A 33 -59.36 31.92 -8.11
N LYS A 34 -59.64 30.82 -8.85
CA LYS A 34 -59.25 30.39 -10.23
C LYS A 34 -58.36 31.36 -11.06
N ARG A 35 -57.37 30.90 -11.86
CA ARG A 35 -57.50 30.06 -13.09
C ARG A 35 -56.15 29.50 -13.60
N GLN A 36 -56.20 28.47 -14.44
CA GLN A 36 -55.05 27.94 -15.22
C GLN A 36 -54.72 28.80 -16.46
N LYS A 37 -53.44 28.82 -16.87
CA LYS A 37 -53.02 28.73 -18.29
C LYS A 37 -51.55 28.30 -18.43
N ILE A 38 -51.14 27.96 -19.65
CA ILE A 38 -49.92 27.18 -19.98
C ILE A 38 -48.89 28.06 -20.72
N SER A 39 -47.64 28.08 -20.26
CA SER A 39 -46.42 28.11 -21.11
C SER A 39 -45.13 27.94 -20.29
N THR A 40 -44.08 27.45 -20.94
CA THR A 40 -42.72 27.24 -20.44
C THR A 40 -41.71 27.94 -21.37
N PRO A 41 -40.40 28.03 -21.04
CA PRO A 41 -39.75 28.24 -19.75
C PRO A 41 -38.75 29.43 -19.78
N SER A 42 -38.27 29.94 -18.64
CA SER A 42 -37.04 30.74 -18.63
C SER A 42 -36.27 30.76 -17.30
N SER A 43 -34.95 30.94 -17.40
CA SER A 43 -33.96 31.42 -16.43
C SER A 43 -34.02 30.93 -14.96
N ALA A 44 -33.03 30.12 -14.57
CA ALA A 44 -32.81 29.74 -13.17
C ALA A 44 -31.95 30.77 -12.40
N LYS A 45 -32.52 31.34 -11.33
CA LYS A 45 -31.84 31.81 -10.11
C LYS A 45 -32.81 31.56 -8.95
N GLY A 46 -32.46 30.95 -7.83
CA GLY A 46 -31.20 30.30 -7.44
C GLY A 46 -31.03 30.38 -5.93
N GLU A 47 -30.91 29.26 -5.23
CA GLU A 47 -30.75 29.22 -3.76
C GLU A 47 -29.48 28.47 -3.33
N ILE A 48 -28.90 28.90 -2.22
CA ILE A 48 -27.55 28.54 -1.78
C ILE A 48 -27.63 27.40 -0.77
N GLY A 49 -27.49 26.17 -1.25
CA GLY A 49 -27.42 24.95 -0.44
C GLY A 49 -26.02 24.64 0.09
N SER A 50 -25.90 24.42 1.39
CA SER A 50 -24.67 24.07 2.13
C SER A 50 -23.74 23.07 1.41
N ALA A 51 -22.51 23.47 1.14
CA ALA A 51 -21.49 22.66 0.46
C ALA A 51 -20.83 21.58 1.36
N ARG A 52 -21.63 20.80 2.10
CA ARG A 52 -21.13 19.77 3.05
C ARG A 52 -21.50 18.32 2.71
N ASP A 53 -22.58 18.07 1.97
CA ASP A 53 -23.06 16.69 1.73
C ASP A 53 -22.66 16.10 0.36
N TYR A 54 -22.07 16.89 -0.55
CA TYR A 54 -21.63 16.42 -1.87
C TYR A 54 -20.36 15.55 -1.85
N PHE A 55 -19.64 15.46 -0.74
CA PHE A 55 -18.32 14.81 -0.65
C PHE A 55 -18.33 13.28 -0.51
N LEU A 56 -19.51 12.63 -0.54
CA LEU A 56 -19.63 11.17 -0.34
C LEU A 56 -20.10 10.37 -1.57
N HIS A 57 -20.40 11.01 -2.71
CA HIS A 57 -21.10 10.33 -3.82
C HIS A 57 -20.39 10.33 -5.19
N ILE A 58 -19.16 10.84 -5.31
CA ILE A 58 -18.40 10.88 -6.57
C ILE A 58 -17.09 10.10 -6.42
N GLU A 59 -17.15 8.77 -6.61
CA GLU A 59 -16.04 7.97 -7.19
C GLU A 59 -16.41 6.50 -7.57
N ILE A 60 -17.69 6.11 -7.67
CA ILE A 60 -18.11 4.72 -7.99
C ILE A 60 -19.19 4.65 -9.11
N MET A 61 -19.15 5.53 -10.12
CA MET A 61 -20.08 5.43 -11.28
C MET A 61 -19.48 5.67 -12.68
N ASP A 62 -18.34 6.36 -12.83
CA ASP A 62 -17.83 6.78 -14.16
C ASP A 62 -16.92 5.76 -14.88
N ILE A 63 -17.00 4.47 -14.54
CA ILE A 63 -16.30 3.37 -15.25
C ILE A 63 -17.28 2.30 -15.80
N PHE A 64 -18.57 2.33 -15.42
CA PHE A 64 -19.57 1.34 -15.83
C PHE A 64 -20.81 1.94 -16.55
N GLN A 65 -20.57 2.84 -17.51
CA GLN A 65 -21.61 3.30 -18.47
C GLN A 65 -21.02 3.58 -19.86
N MET A 66 -20.58 2.54 -20.57
CA MET A 66 -20.23 2.69 -22.01
C MET A 66 -20.66 1.54 -22.92
N GLU A 67 -21.65 0.72 -22.52
CA GLU A 67 -22.21 -0.31 -23.43
C GLU A 67 -23.73 -0.52 -23.30
N ARG A 68 -24.53 0.57 -23.34
CA ARG A 68 -25.95 0.46 -23.74
C ARG A 68 -26.59 1.76 -24.24
N SER A 69 -26.33 2.12 -25.51
CA SER A 69 -27.23 3.01 -26.27
C SER A 69 -27.20 2.69 -27.77
N GLY A 70 -27.78 1.54 -28.14
CA GLY A 70 -27.94 1.14 -29.53
C GLY A 70 -29.14 1.82 -30.20
N ASN A 71 -28.96 3.00 -30.80
CA ASN A 71 -29.73 3.38 -31.99
C ASN A 71 -29.08 4.50 -32.82
N GLY A 72 -29.35 4.53 -34.13
CA GLY A 72 -28.96 5.64 -35.03
C GLY A 72 -27.65 5.45 -35.80
N SER A 73 -27.68 4.65 -36.87
CA SER A 73 -26.56 4.49 -37.81
C SER A 73 -26.19 5.81 -38.53
N LYS A 74 -25.17 6.51 -38.05
CA LYS A 74 -24.50 7.60 -38.79
C LYS A 74 -23.31 7.06 -39.57
N ARG A 75 -23.54 6.84 -40.87
CA ARG A 75 -22.54 6.35 -41.83
C ARG A 75 -21.44 7.39 -42.00
N PHE A 76 -20.23 7.14 -41.47
CA PHE A 76 -19.09 8.05 -41.62
C PHE A 76 -18.82 8.37 -43.10
N PRO A 77 -18.51 9.63 -43.45
CA PRO A 77 -18.20 9.99 -44.82
C PRO A 77 -16.92 9.27 -45.28
N LYS A 78 -17.02 8.56 -46.42
CA LYS A 78 -15.94 7.74 -47.01
C LYS A 78 -14.52 8.35 -46.94
N PRO A 79 -14.27 9.65 -47.23
CA PRO A 79 -12.91 10.21 -47.12
C PRO A 79 -12.28 10.08 -45.73
N VAL A 80 -13.06 10.15 -44.63
CA VAL A 80 -12.52 10.06 -43.26
C VAL A 80 -11.99 8.65 -42.96
N ILE A 81 -12.71 7.61 -43.40
CA ILE A 81 -12.25 6.22 -43.26
C ILE A 81 -10.98 6.00 -44.09
N SER A 82 -10.94 6.54 -45.32
CA SER A 82 -9.74 6.48 -46.18
C SER A 82 -8.52 7.15 -45.52
N PHE A 83 -8.73 8.32 -44.91
CA PHE A 83 -7.66 9.07 -44.24
C PHE A 83 -7.13 8.35 -43.00
N LEU A 84 -8.00 7.71 -42.21
CA LEU A 84 -7.60 6.89 -41.06
C LEU A 84 -6.79 5.66 -41.49
N ILE A 85 -7.20 4.96 -42.56
CA ILE A 85 -6.45 3.81 -43.10
C ILE A 85 -5.08 4.25 -43.62
N ALA A 86 -5.02 5.35 -44.37
CA ALA A 86 -3.76 5.91 -44.86
C ALA A 86 -2.82 6.32 -43.72
N PHE A 87 -3.35 6.95 -42.66
CA PHE A 87 -2.58 7.31 -41.47
C PHE A 87 -2.02 6.08 -40.74
N CYS A 88 -2.83 5.03 -40.55
CA CYS A 88 -2.37 3.77 -39.95
C CYS A 88 -1.28 3.10 -40.80
N LEU A 89 -1.42 3.06 -42.13
CA LEU A 89 -0.41 2.50 -43.03
C LEU A 89 0.90 3.30 -43.01
N LEU A 90 0.83 4.64 -42.99
CA LEU A 90 2.01 5.50 -42.84
C LEU A 90 2.69 5.33 -41.48
N TYR A 91 1.92 5.17 -40.40
CA TYR A 91 2.45 4.90 -39.06
C TYR A 91 3.18 3.55 -39.01
N ILE A 92 2.58 2.49 -39.56
CA ILE A 92 3.19 1.16 -39.66
C ILE A 92 4.46 1.21 -40.53
N ALA A 93 4.43 1.88 -41.68
CA ALA A 93 5.61 2.07 -42.52
C ALA A 93 6.73 2.83 -41.78
N SER A 94 6.40 3.84 -40.96
CA SER A 94 7.39 4.55 -40.14
C SER A 94 8.02 3.64 -39.08
N MET A 95 7.26 2.73 -38.47
CA MET A 95 7.76 1.73 -37.52
C MET A 95 8.73 0.76 -38.19
N PHE A 96 8.41 0.24 -39.39
CA PHE A 96 9.33 -0.60 -40.15
C PHE A 96 10.61 0.14 -40.56
N TYR A 97 10.51 1.39 -41.03
CA TYR A 97 11.69 2.20 -41.40
C TYR A 97 12.60 2.50 -40.20
N ARG A 98 12.02 2.72 -39.01
CA ARG A 98 12.75 2.89 -37.75
C ARG A 98 13.38 1.58 -37.25
N SER A 99 12.77 0.44 -37.58
CA SER A 99 13.34 -0.89 -37.30
C SER A 99 14.55 -1.18 -38.20
N SER A 100 14.42 -1.03 -39.52
CA SER A 100 15.52 -1.31 -40.47
C SER A 100 16.76 -0.44 -40.24
N THR A 101 16.58 0.83 -39.87
CA THR A 101 17.70 1.73 -39.54
C THR A 101 18.42 1.33 -38.24
N SER A 102 17.74 0.68 -37.29
CA SER A 102 18.38 0.16 -36.07
C SER A 102 19.25 -1.08 -36.30
N VAL A 103 18.95 -1.87 -37.34
CA VAL A 103 19.75 -3.07 -37.71
C VAL A 103 21.06 -2.65 -38.39
N LEU A 104 20.99 -1.76 -39.38
CA LEU A 104 22.15 -1.39 -40.20
C LEU A 104 23.28 -0.72 -39.39
N ILE A 105 22.91 0.05 -38.35
CA ILE A 105 23.87 0.68 -37.42
C ILE A 105 24.55 -0.37 -36.52
N GLY A 106 23.90 -1.50 -36.25
CA GLY A 106 24.42 -2.57 -35.39
C GLY A 106 25.48 -3.47 -36.04
N GLU A 107 25.63 -3.44 -37.37
CA GLU A 107 26.65 -4.19 -38.11
C GLU A 107 27.91 -3.35 -38.36
N VAL A 108 27.76 -2.09 -38.80
CA VAL A 108 28.90 -1.17 -39.02
C VAL A 108 29.73 -0.92 -37.74
N ALA A 109 29.12 -1.07 -36.56
CA ALA A 109 29.81 -0.97 -35.28
C ALA A 109 30.68 -2.19 -34.90
N ARG A 110 30.66 -3.28 -35.67
CA ARG A 110 31.26 -4.57 -35.27
C ARG A 110 32.60 -4.92 -35.94
N ASP A 111 32.91 -4.32 -37.10
CA ASP A 111 34.12 -4.64 -37.87
C ASP A 111 35.37 -3.84 -37.45
N ASN A 112 35.25 -2.88 -36.53
CA ASN A 112 36.29 -1.88 -36.24
C ASN A 112 37.06 -2.10 -34.92
N ILE A 113 37.15 -3.35 -34.44
CA ILE A 113 38.06 -3.77 -33.35
C ILE A 113 38.78 -5.08 -33.73
N THR A 114 39.74 -4.98 -34.64
CA THR A 114 40.79 -5.98 -34.84
C THR A 114 42.09 -5.49 -34.21
N GLY A 115 42.27 -5.83 -32.93
CA GLY A 115 43.47 -5.54 -32.14
C GLY A 115 44.15 -6.84 -31.70
N GLU A 116 45.33 -7.11 -32.24
CA GLU A 116 46.06 -8.37 -32.07
C GLU A 116 46.72 -8.48 -30.68
N VAL A 117 46.36 -9.51 -29.90
CA VAL A 117 47.05 -9.92 -28.67
C VAL A 117 47.11 -11.45 -28.62
N THR A 118 48.30 -12.00 -28.39
CA THR A 118 48.56 -13.45 -28.39
C THR A 118 48.51 -14.04 -26.98
N GLU A 119 47.68 -15.06 -26.76
CA GLU A 119 47.66 -15.84 -25.51
C GLU A 119 48.72 -16.96 -25.52
N ASN A 120 49.81 -16.76 -24.78
CA ASN A 120 50.76 -17.83 -24.46
C ASN A 120 50.23 -18.67 -23.29
N VAL A 121 49.63 -19.82 -23.60
CA VAL A 121 49.15 -20.80 -22.60
C VAL A 121 50.33 -21.29 -21.74
N THR A 122 50.35 -20.91 -20.46
CA THR A 122 51.31 -21.42 -19.47
C THR A 122 50.56 -22.18 -18.38
N ARG A 123 50.90 -23.47 -18.20
CA ARG A 123 50.21 -24.40 -17.30
C ARG A 123 51.13 -24.89 -16.19
N CYS A 124 50.85 -24.48 -14.96
CA CYS A 124 51.36 -25.00 -13.68
C CYS A 124 50.45 -24.45 -12.57
N SER A 125 50.27 -25.05 -11.40
CA SER A 125 50.37 -26.44 -10.93
C SER A 125 49.98 -26.39 -9.43
N GLU A 126 49.24 -27.35 -8.92
CA GLU A 126 48.85 -27.35 -7.50
C GLU A 126 50.07 -27.44 -6.58
N THR A 127 50.12 -26.62 -5.53
CA THR A 127 51.03 -26.78 -4.40
C THR A 127 50.37 -26.28 -3.12
N GLU A 128 50.46 -27.08 -2.07
CA GLU A 128 49.90 -26.75 -0.76
C GLU A 128 50.76 -25.69 -0.05
N SER A 129 50.11 -24.78 0.69
CA SER A 129 50.78 -23.98 1.72
C SER A 129 49.82 -23.76 2.88
N GLU A 130 50.12 -24.35 4.04
CA GLU A 130 49.46 -23.98 5.28
C GLU A 130 49.98 -22.61 5.73
N ASP A 131 49.08 -21.65 5.97
CA ASP A 131 49.42 -20.49 6.80
C ASP A 131 48.24 -20.11 7.72
N LYS A 132 48.22 -20.74 8.90
CA LYS A 132 47.14 -20.61 9.89
C LYS A 132 47.25 -19.27 10.64
N ARG A 133 46.73 -18.18 10.06
CA ARG A 133 46.56 -16.90 10.78
C ARG A 133 45.10 -16.64 11.15
N SER A 134 44.66 -17.26 12.24
CA SER A 134 43.28 -17.19 12.76
C SER A 134 42.93 -15.80 13.33
N SER A 135 42.61 -14.84 12.46
CA SER A 135 41.88 -13.64 12.84
C SER A 135 40.41 -14.00 13.05
N GLY A 136 40.07 -14.43 14.27
CA GLY A 136 38.73 -14.85 14.66
C GLY A 136 37.71 -13.71 14.71
N THR A 137 37.31 -13.18 13.56
CA THR A 137 36.07 -12.43 13.44
C THR A 137 34.92 -13.44 13.44
N GLU A 138 34.32 -13.67 14.61
CA GLU A 138 33.03 -14.38 14.68
C GLU A 138 31.99 -13.58 13.89
N SER A 139 31.71 -14.01 12.66
CA SER A 139 30.59 -13.51 11.90
C SER A 139 29.31 -13.94 12.63
N MET A 140 28.65 -12.99 13.29
CA MET A 140 27.36 -13.23 13.96
C MET A 140 26.43 -13.94 12.97
N ALA A 141 26.15 -15.22 13.24
CA ALA A 141 25.43 -16.07 12.30
C ALA A 141 24.07 -15.45 11.97
N VAL A 142 23.88 -15.06 10.72
CA VAL A 142 22.70 -14.31 10.30
C VAL A 142 21.46 -15.18 10.48
N ASP A 143 20.57 -14.76 11.36
CA ASP A 143 19.32 -15.44 11.73
C ASP A 143 18.35 -15.52 10.54
N LYS A 144 18.58 -16.49 9.65
CA LYS A 144 17.79 -16.71 8.44
C LYS A 144 16.37 -17.22 8.71
N PHE A 145 16.08 -17.62 9.94
CA PHE A 145 14.75 -18.07 10.39
C PHE A 145 13.95 -16.98 11.13
N LEU A 146 14.54 -15.78 11.30
CA LEU A 146 13.91 -14.57 11.84
C LEU A 146 13.35 -14.77 13.26
N GLY A 147 14.09 -15.47 14.13
CA GLY A 147 13.66 -15.84 15.48
C GLY A 147 12.67 -17.02 15.52
N GLY A 148 12.77 -17.92 14.55
CA GLY A 148 11.86 -19.07 14.39
C GLY A 148 10.52 -18.73 13.73
N LEU A 149 10.36 -17.50 13.22
CA LEU A 149 9.17 -17.10 12.45
C LEU A 149 8.98 -17.99 11.23
N LEU A 150 10.07 -18.27 10.50
CA LEU A 150 10.06 -19.13 9.31
C LEU A 150 10.26 -20.60 9.70
N ALA A 151 9.55 -21.50 9.03
CA ALA A 151 9.78 -22.93 9.14
C ALA A 151 11.04 -23.37 8.37
N THR A 152 11.65 -24.47 8.82
CA THR A 152 12.65 -25.24 8.07
C THR A 152 11.99 -26.15 7.03
N GLY A 153 12.72 -26.58 6.01
CA GLY A 153 12.28 -27.64 5.09
C GLY A 153 11.82 -27.15 3.71
N PHE A 154 11.65 -25.83 3.50
CA PHE A 154 11.60 -25.30 2.13
C PHE A 154 12.94 -25.52 1.43
N ASP A 155 12.89 -26.00 0.20
CA ASP A 155 14.01 -25.94 -0.74
C ASP A 155 14.47 -24.48 -0.93
N GLU A 156 15.78 -24.23 -0.81
CA GLU A 156 16.36 -22.89 -0.89
C GLU A 156 16.48 -22.39 -2.33
N GLU A 157 16.50 -23.30 -3.33
CA GLU A 157 16.61 -22.90 -4.74
C GLU A 157 15.27 -22.39 -5.30
N SER A 158 14.14 -23.02 -4.98
CA SER A 158 12.80 -22.58 -5.39
C SER A 158 12.41 -21.19 -4.90
N CYS A 159 12.95 -20.76 -3.75
CA CYS A 159 12.64 -19.45 -3.14
C CYS A 159 13.85 -18.89 -2.37
N ILE A 160 14.87 -18.45 -3.11
CA ILE A 160 16.14 -17.93 -2.57
C ILE A 160 15.89 -16.78 -1.57
N SER A 161 14.88 -15.94 -1.84
CA SER A 161 14.55 -14.78 -1.00
C SER A 161 14.16 -15.15 0.43
N ARG A 162 13.62 -16.35 0.68
CA ARG A 162 13.12 -16.76 2.00
C ARG A 162 14.17 -16.64 3.08
N TYR A 163 15.37 -17.14 2.78
CA TYR A 163 16.49 -17.16 3.70
C TYR A 163 17.54 -16.11 3.35
N GLN A 164 17.80 -15.86 2.06
CA GLN A 164 18.83 -14.90 1.64
C GLN A 164 18.46 -13.44 1.98
N ALA A 165 17.18 -13.09 2.11
CA ALA A 165 16.78 -11.73 2.48
C ALA A 165 17.30 -11.28 3.86
N ALA A 166 17.68 -12.21 4.74
CA ALA A 166 18.32 -11.88 6.02
C ALA A 166 19.73 -11.26 5.85
N LEU A 167 20.42 -11.48 4.72
CA LEU A 167 21.71 -10.85 4.41
C LEU A 167 21.57 -9.37 4.00
N TYR A 168 20.42 -8.99 3.46
CA TYR A 168 20.15 -7.64 2.94
C TYR A 168 19.38 -6.76 3.93
N ARG A 169 18.71 -7.37 4.92
CA ARG A 169 17.84 -6.70 5.90
C ARG A 169 18.56 -6.57 7.25
N LYS A 170 18.39 -5.42 7.91
CA LYS A 170 18.82 -5.27 9.31
C LYS A 170 18.07 -6.23 10.22
N THR A 171 18.76 -6.72 11.26
CA THR A 171 18.12 -7.55 12.29
C THR A 171 17.07 -6.72 13.03
N SER A 172 15.81 -7.13 12.93
CA SER A 172 14.70 -6.46 13.64
C SER A 172 14.79 -6.67 15.15
N SER A 173 14.58 -5.59 15.89
CA SER A 173 14.35 -5.58 17.35
C SER A 173 13.04 -6.25 17.74
N HIS A 174 12.07 -6.30 16.82
CA HIS A 174 10.76 -6.93 17.03
C HIS A 174 10.91 -8.44 16.81
N LYS A 175 11.03 -9.19 17.91
CA LYS A 175 11.11 -10.66 17.91
C LYS A 175 9.71 -11.27 18.04
N PRO A 176 9.37 -12.33 17.28
CA PRO A 176 8.07 -12.98 17.37
C PRO A 176 7.91 -13.64 18.75
N SER A 177 6.67 -13.73 19.25
CA SER A 177 6.41 -14.49 20.47
C SER A 177 6.53 -16.00 20.22
N ALA A 178 6.98 -16.76 21.21
CA ALA A 178 7.00 -18.22 21.12
C ALA A 178 5.58 -18.81 20.91
N TYR A 179 4.54 -18.11 21.38
CA TYR A 179 3.14 -18.47 21.13
C TYR A 179 2.74 -18.26 19.67
N LEU A 180 3.15 -17.16 19.04
CA LEU A 180 2.97 -16.93 17.60
C LEU A 180 3.70 -18.01 16.78
N VAL A 181 4.97 -18.29 17.08
CA VAL A 181 5.73 -19.36 16.40
C VAL A 181 5.01 -20.71 16.52
N SER A 182 4.56 -21.09 17.72
CA SER A 182 3.79 -22.33 17.92
C SER A 182 2.45 -22.34 17.17
N LYS A 183 1.77 -21.19 17.08
CA LYS A 183 0.51 -21.04 16.33
C LYS A 183 0.73 -21.17 14.82
N LEU A 184 1.83 -20.63 14.29
CA LEU A 184 2.18 -20.74 12.86
C LEU A 184 2.50 -22.19 12.48
N ARG A 185 3.35 -22.90 13.24
CA ARG A 185 3.58 -24.34 13.03
C ARG A 185 2.28 -25.16 13.07
N LYS A 186 1.35 -24.85 13.97
CA LYS A 186 0.02 -25.50 14.03
C LYS A 186 -0.88 -25.14 12.85
N TYR A 187 -0.76 -23.95 12.29
CA TYR A 187 -1.45 -23.55 11.07
C TYR A 187 -0.86 -24.30 9.85
N GLU A 188 0.45 -24.46 9.77
CA GLU A 188 1.12 -25.21 8.70
C GLU A 188 0.65 -26.68 8.69
N GLU A 189 0.55 -27.35 9.85
CA GLU A 189 -0.03 -28.69 9.97
C GLU A 189 -1.54 -28.76 9.61
N LEU A 190 -2.32 -27.73 9.97
CA LEU A 190 -3.71 -27.60 9.51
C LEU A 190 -3.76 -27.49 7.97
N HIS A 191 -2.87 -26.69 7.39
CA HIS A 191 -2.76 -26.49 5.95
C HIS A 191 -2.33 -27.77 5.22
N LYS A 192 -1.39 -28.53 5.78
CA LYS A 192 -0.94 -29.83 5.26
C LYS A 192 -2.04 -30.90 5.27
N ARG A 193 -2.96 -30.84 6.23
CA ARG A 193 -4.12 -31.75 6.30
C ARG A 193 -5.32 -31.31 5.46
N CYS A 194 -5.54 -30.00 5.32
CA CYS A 194 -6.78 -29.43 4.77
C CYS A 194 -6.61 -28.61 3.47
N GLY A 195 -5.38 -28.37 3.00
CA GLY A 195 -5.10 -27.57 1.80
C GLY A 195 -5.52 -28.23 0.49
N PRO A 196 -5.23 -27.59 -0.67
CA PRO A 196 -5.51 -28.12 -1.99
C PRO A 196 -5.06 -29.57 -2.18
N ASP A 197 -5.76 -30.29 -3.07
CA ASP A 197 -5.55 -31.70 -3.42
C ASP A 197 -5.63 -32.75 -2.28
N THR A 198 -5.75 -32.34 -1.02
CA THR A 198 -6.01 -33.26 0.10
C THR A 198 -7.38 -33.94 -0.03
N GLU A 199 -7.51 -35.14 0.56
CA GLU A 199 -8.80 -35.84 0.60
C GLU A 199 -9.86 -35.02 1.34
N SER A 200 -9.48 -34.34 2.43
CA SER A 200 -10.37 -33.47 3.22
C SER A 200 -10.83 -32.23 2.44
N TYR A 201 -9.98 -31.64 1.59
CA TYR A 201 -10.38 -30.57 0.68
C TYR A 201 -11.38 -31.08 -0.36
N ARG A 202 -11.07 -32.19 -1.05
CA ARG A 202 -11.97 -32.81 -2.03
C ARG A 202 -13.31 -33.26 -1.41
N ARG A 203 -13.30 -33.71 -0.16
CA ARG A 203 -14.50 -34.02 0.66
C ARG A 203 -15.33 -32.77 0.96
N THR A 204 -14.67 -31.63 1.21
CA THR A 204 -15.36 -30.35 1.44
C THR A 204 -15.94 -29.76 0.15
N LEU A 205 -15.22 -29.81 -0.98
CA LEU A 205 -15.75 -29.39 -2.28
C LEU A 205 -17.03 -30.17 -2.64
N LYS A 206 -17.04 -31.48 -2.47
CA LYS A 206 -18.25 -32.32 -2.69
C LYS A 206 -19.45 -31.88 -1.85
N LYS A 207 -19.22 -31.36 -0.63
CA LYS A 207 -20.30 -30.78 0.20
C LYS A 207 -20.76 -29.42 -0.29
N LEU A 208 -19.84 -28.54 -0.70
CA LEU A 208 -20.17 -27.22 -1.26
C LEU A 208 -21.00 -27.33 -2.56
N SER A 209 -20.78 -28.37 -3.36
CA SER A 209 -21.57 -28.69 -4.54
C SER A 209 -22.92 -29.38 -4.26
N SER A 210 -23.27 -29.66 -3.00
CA SER A 210 -24.50 -30.38 -2.63
C SER A 210 -25.41 -29.55 -1.71
N SER A 211 -26.62 -29.23 -2.18
CA SER A 211 -27.55 -28.28 -1.53
C SER A 211 -28.12 -28.72 -0.17
N HIS A 212 -27.71 -29.88 0.35
CA HIS A 212 -28.22 -30.50 1.58
C HIS A 212 -27.06 -31.01 2.46
N ALA A 213 -26.12 -30.12 2.79
CA ALA A 213 -24.90 -30.43 3.54
C ALA A 213 -25.15 -30.72 5.04
N ASN A 214 -25.83 -31.82 5.35
CA ASN A 214 -26.04 -32.28 6.72
C ASN A 214 -24.80 -33.06 7.22
N GLY A 215 -24.10 -32.54 8.23
CA GLY A 215 -22.95 -33.18 8.89
C GLY A 215 -21.65 -32.38 8.80
N THR A 216 -20.88 -32.38 9.88
CA THR A 216 -19.67 -31.56 10.10
C THR A 216 -18.57 -31.76 9.06
N THR A 217 -17.77 -30.73 8.83
CA THR A 217 -16.52 -30.77 8.03
C THR A 217 -15.31 -30.74 8.95
N ASP A 218 -14.30 -31.56 8.65
CA ASP A 218 -13.04 -31.62 9.40
C ASP A 218 -12.14 -30.39 9.16
N CYS A 219 -12.47 -29.62 8.13
CA CYS A 219 -11.75 -28.47 7.61
C CYS A 219 -12.76 -27.37 7.26
N ASN A 220 -12.45 -26.13 7.60
CA ASN A 220 -13.24 -24.94 7.28
C ASN A 220 -12.35 -23.92 6.56
N TYR A 221 -12.91 -23.13 5.64
CA TYR A 221 -12.11 -22.36 4.68
C TYR A 221 -12.42 -20.86 4.71
N ILE A 222 -11.42 -20.07 4.29
CA ILE A 222 -11.54 -18.65 3.92
C ILE A 222 -10.91 -18.50 2.54
N VAL A 223 -11.69 -18.10 1.53
CA VAL A 223 -11.16 -17.76 0.21
C VAL A 223 -10.97 -16.24 0.15
N TRP A 224 -9.73 -15.79 -0.05
CA TRP A 224 -9.41 -14.38 -0.29
C TRP A 224 -9.38 -14.10 -1.79
N THR A 225 -9.88 -12.92 -2.20
CA THR A 225 -9.90 -12.48 -3.60
C THR A 225 -9.14 -11.17 -3.83
N PRO A 226 -8.49 -11.02 -4.99
CA PRO A 226 -7.74 -9.83 -5.33
C PRO A 226 -8.68 -8.64 -5.58
N SER A 227 -8.49 -7.59 -4.79
CA SER A 227 -9.18 -6.31 -4.98
C SER A 227 -8.19 -5.16 -4.85
N ASN A 228 -8.35 -4.15 -5.71
CA ASN A 228 -7.57 -2.91 -5.68
C ASN A 228 -6.03 -3.16 -5.79
N GLY A 229 -5.22 -2.16 -5.45
CA GLY A 229 -3.77 -2.12 -5.71
C GLY A 229 -2.97 -3.23 -5.01
N LEU A 230 -1.79 -3.59 -5.52
CA LEU A 230 -0.90 -4.58 -4.90
C LEU A 230 -0.67 -4.31 -3.39
N GLY A 231 -0.49 -3.05 -3.00
CA GLY A 231 -0.38 -2.65 -1.59
C GLY A 231 -1.63 -2.97 -0.77
N ASN A 232 -2.83 -2.76 -1.32
CA ASN A 232 -4.11 -3.12 -0.71
C ASN A 232 -4.26 -4.65 -0.60
N ARG A 233 -3.87 -5.38 -1.66
CA ARG A 233 -3.95 -6.84 -1.69
C ARG A 233 -3.07 -7.48 -0.63
N ILE A 234 -1.82 -7.02 -0.48
CA ILE A 234 -0.88 -7.53 0.53
C ILE A 234 -1.40 -7.29 1.96
N ILE A 235 -1.92 -6.10 2.27
CA ILE A 235 -2.43 -5.81 3.62
C ILE A 235 -3.76 -6.53 3.93
N SER A 236 -4.65 -6.71 2.95
CA SER A 236 -5.91 -7.44 3.18
C SER A 236 -5.70 -8.94 3.24
N MET A 237 -4.81 -9.51 2.43
CA MET A 237 -4.38 -10.91 2.50
C MET A 237 -3.75 -11.25 3.85
N ALA A 238 -2.87 -10.38 4.39
CA ALA A 238 -2.35 -10.52 5.74
C ALA A 238 -3.45 -10.44 6.84
N SER A 239 -4.45 -9.58 6.63
CA SER A 239 -5.61 -9.46 7.53
C SER A 239 -6.48 -10.73 7.52
N SER A 240 -6.73 -11.28 6.33
CA SER A 240 -7.48 -12.52 6.12
C SER A 240 -6.75 -13.74 6.66
N PHE A 241 -5.42 -13.80 6.51
CA PHE A 241 -4.59 -14.83 7.14
C PHE A 241 -4.68 -14.79 8.67
N LEU A 242 -4.56 -13.61 9.29
CA LEU A 242 -4.72 -13.50 10.75
C LEU A 242 -6.12 -13.95 11.21
N TYR A 243 -7.16 -13.56 10.48
CA TYR A 243 -8.52 -14.00 10.77
C TYR A 243 -8.70 -15.53 10.60
N ALA A 244 -8.05 -16.14 9.61
CA ALA A 244 -8.00 -17.59 9.43
C ALA A 244 -7.30 -18.31 10.61
N VAL A 245 -6.15 -17.79 11.06
CA VAL A 245 -5.41 -18.28 12.24
C VAL A 245 -6.21 -18.14 13.54
N LEU A 246 -6.99 -17.06 13.70
CA LEU A 246 -7.88 -16.85 14.85
C LEU A 246 -9.11 -17.77 14.84
N THR A 247 -9.65 -18.10 13.66
CA THR A 247 -10.87 -18.90 13.49
C THR A 247 -10.61 -20.38 13.18
N ASN A 248 -9.35 -20.82 13.15
CA ASN A 248 -8.94 -22.17 12.78
C ASN A 248 -9.50 -22.61 11.41
N ARG A 249 -9.37 -21.73 10.41
CA ARG A 249 -9.75 -21.96 9.02
C ARG A 249 -8.51 -21.95 8.12
N VAL A 250 -8.56 -22.64 6.99
CA VAL A 250 -7.53 -22.58 5.93
C VAL A 250 -7.78 -21.35 5.06
N LEU A 251 -6.75 -20.51 4.87
CA LEU A 251 -6.75 -19.47 3.85
C LEU A 251 -6.40 -20.08 2.49
N LEU A 252 -7.25 -19.85 1.48
CA LEU A 252 -6.94 -20.05 0.07
C LEU A 252 -6.92 -18.70 -0.64
N VAL A 253 -5.97 -18.52 -1.57
CA VAL A 253 -5.67 -17.23 -2.22
C VAL A 253 -5.92 -17.33 -3.72
N ASP A 254 -6.90 -16.58 -4.22
CA ASP A 254 -7.03 -16.30 -5.65
C ASP A 254 -5.97 -15.27 -6.07
N HIS A 255 -5.09 -15.62 -7.01
CA HIS A 255 -4.06 -14.71 -7.55
C HIS A 255 -4.53 -13.91 -8.77
N GLY A 256 -5.70 -14.22 -9.35
CA GLY A 256 -6.14 -13.69 -10.64
C GLY A 256 -5.09 -13.88 -11.74
N SER A 257 -5.16 -13.05 -12.78
CA SER A 257 -4.19 -13.06 -13.89
C SER A 257 -2.90 -12.27 -13.61
N ASP A 258 -2.86 -11.44 -12.55
CA ASP A 258 -1.81 -10.42 -12.36
C ASP A 258 -0.99 -10.56 -11.07
N MET A 259 -1.11 -11.67 -10.32
CA MET A 259 -0.21 -12.00 -9.18
C MET A 259 0.59 -13.31 -9.36
N ALA A 260 0.43 -14.01 -10.47
CA ALA A 260 1.10 -15.28 -10.75
C ALA A 260 2.64 -15.14 -10.73
N GLY A 261 3.32 -15.82 -9.81
CA GLY A 261 4.78 -15.78 -9.70
C GLY A 261 5.37 -14.53 -9.03
N ILE A 262 4.59 -13.72 -8.32
CA ILE A 262 5.10 -12.58 -7.52
C ILE A 262 5.65 -13.05 -6.16
N PHE A 263 4.95 -13.99 -5.52
CA PHE A 263 5.29 -14.54 -4.21
C PHE A 263 5.65 -16.03 -4.31
N CYS A 264 6.49 -16.52 -3.39
CA CYS A 264 6.65 -17.95 -3.13
C CYS A 264 5.49 -18.50 -2.29
N GLU A 265 5.33 -19.83 -2.28
CA GLU A 265 4.42 -20.52 -1.34
C GLU A 265 4.82 -20.27 0.13
N PRO A 266 3.95 -19.76 1.01
CA PRO A 266 4.33 -19.42 2.37
C PRO A 266 4.36 -20.62 3.34
N PHE A 267 3.76 -21.76 2.98
CA PHE A 267 3.57 -22.90 3.87
C PHE A 267 4.34 -24.13 3.35
N PRO A 268 4.96 -24.96 4.21
CA PRO A 268 5.66 -26.17 3.76
C PRO A 268 4.74 -27.17 3.07
N ASP A 269 5.29 -27.92 2.12
CA ASP A 269 4.69 -29.06 1.41
C ASP A 269 3.28 -28.86 0.82
N THR A 270 2.83 -27.62 0.65
CA THR A 270 1.47 -27.27 0.23
C THR A 270 1.45 -26.00 -0.62
N SER A 271 0.37 -25.81 -1.38
CA SER A 271 0.09 -24.54 -2.04
C SER A 271 -1.05 -23.78 -1.35
N TRP A 272 -0.87 -22.50 -1.07
CA TRP A 272 -1.95 -21.62 -0.57
C TRP A 272 -2.91 -21.14 -1.66
N LEU A 273 -2.64 -21.47 -2.93
CA LEU A 273 -3.41 -20.97 -4.06
C LEU A 273 -4.79 -21.63 -4.12
N LEU A 274 -5.78 -20.86 -4.56
CA LEU A 274 -7.08 -21.40 -4.94
C LEU A 274 -6.93 -22.20 -6.24
N PRO A 275 -7.31 -23.50 -6.28
CA PRO A 275 -7.23 -24.29 -7.51
C PRO A 275 -8.10 -23.74 -8.63
N MET A 276 -7.62 -23.82 -9.88
CA MET A 276 -8.31 -23.29 -11.06
C MET A 276 -9.63 -24.01 -11.38
N ASP A 277 -9.83 -25.22 -10.86
CA ASP A 277 -11.05 -26.03 -10.97
C ASP A 277 -12.05 -25.78 -9.82
N PHE A 278 -11.81 -24.79 -8.95
CA PHE A 278 -12.68 -24.47 -7.83
C PHE A 278 -14.12 -24.10 -8.31
N PRO A 279 -15.17 -24.81 -7.84
CA PRO A 279 -16.49 -24.80 -8.49
C PRO A 279 -17.31 -23.51 -8.30
N LEU A 280 -16.79 -22.52 -7.57
CA LEU A 280 -17.49 -21.25 -7.29
C LEU A 280 -16.73 -20.03 -7.83
N THR A 281 -15.66 -20.19 -8.61
CA THR A 281 -14.80 -19.10 -9.11
C THR A 281 -15.58 -18.02 -9.89
N ASP A 282 -16.47 -18.41 -10.81
CA ASP A 282 -17.30 -17.44 -11.55
C ASP A 282 -18.25 -16.66 -10.62
N GLN A 283 -18.86 -17.35 -9.64
CA GLN A 283 -19.73 -16.73 -8.65
C GLN A 283 -18.94 -15.74 -7.79
N LEU A 284 -17.74 -16.13 -7.39
CA LEU A 284 -16.80 -15.36 -6.58
C LEU A 284 -16.35 -14.07 -7.28
N HIS A 285 -16.05 -14.12 -8.58
CA HIS A 285 -15.77 -12.92 -9.40
C HIS A 285 -17.02 -12.07 -9.67
N SER A 286 -18.23 -12.67 -9.68
CA SER A 286 -19.50 -11.93 -9.85
C SER A 286 -19.91 -11.08 -8.64
N LEU A 287 -19.28 -11.28 -7.47
CA LEU A 287 -19.47 -10.47 -6.27
C LEU A 287 -18.87 -9.07 -6.46
N GLN A 288 -19.59 -8.21 -7.17
CA GLN A 288 -19.20 -6.82 -7.42
C GLN A 288 -19.50 -5.93 -6.19
N PRO A 289 -18.61 -4.99 -5.82
CA PRO A 289 -18.90 -3.97 -4.81
C PRO A 289 -20.17 -3.19 -5.14
N GLY A 290 -21.07 -3.05 -4.18
CA GLY A 290 -22.37 -2.39 -4.35
C GLY A 290 -23.50 -3.30 -4.87
N ASN A 291 -23.22 -4.53 -5.27
CA ASN A 291 -24.26 -5.49 -5.64
C ASN A 291 -24.96 -6.07 -4.37
N VAL A 292 -26.25 -6.36 -4.47
CA VAL A 292 -27.12 -6.73 -3.31
C VAL A 292 -26.68 -8.05 -2.65
N HIS A 293 -25.90 -8.87 -3.36
CA HIS A 293 -25.41 -10.18 -2.95
C HIS A 293 -24.10 -10.18 -2.13
N SER A 294 -23.72 -9.05 -1.53
CA SER A 294 -22.60 -8.97 -0.57
C SER A 294 -22.69 -10.04 0.55
N TYR A 295 -21.59 -10.33 1.24
CA TYR A 295 -21.47 -11.39 2.26
C TYR A 295 -22.62 -11.40 3.31
N GLY A 296 -23.14 -10.22 3.70
CA GLY A 296 -24.28 -10.09 4.62
C GLY A 296 -25.65 -10.52 4.07
N HIS A 297 -25.76 -10.80 2.77
CA HIS A 297 -26.94 -11.39 2.11
C HIS A 297 -26.79 -12.91 1.95
N LEU A 298 -25.59 -13.41 1.67
CA LEU A 298 -25.31 -14.86 1.68
C LEU A 298 -25.57 -15.46 3.07
N LEU A 299 -25.11 -14.79 4.13
CA LEU A 299 -25.41 -15.13 5.53
C LEU A 299 -26.91 -15.08 5.89
N LYS A 300 -27.76 -14.48 5.06
CA LYS A 300 -29.23 -14.47 5.23
C LYS A 300 -29.96 -15.52 4.41
N MET A 301 -29.32 -16.11 3.39
CA MET A 301 -29.99 -17.01 2.45
C MET A 301 -29.67 -18.49 2.66
N ASN A 302 -28.53 -18.87 3.25
CA ASN A 302 -28.21 -20.28 3.54
C ASN A 302 -27.28 -20.44 4.76
N ASN A 303 -27.36 -21.60 5.43
CA ASN A 303 -26.50 -22.03 6.54
C ASN A 303 -25.06 -22.41 6.07
N LEU A 304 -24.37 -21.51 5.37
CA LEU A 304 -23.02 -21.74 4.82
C LEU A 304 -21.92 -21.38 5.83
N ASP A 305 -21.85 -22.11 6.95
CA ASP A 305 -20.76 -21.98 7.94
C ASP A 305 -19.42 -22.58 7.42
N ILE A 306 -19.47 -23.41 6.39
CA ILE A 306 -18.35 -24.24 5.89
C ILE A 306 -17.22 -23.39 5.27
N SER A 307 -17.55 -22.35 4.49
CA SER A 307 -16.58 -21.54 3.74
C SER A 307 -16.95 -20.06 3.73
N THR A 308 -16.02 -19.21 4.17
CA THR A 308 -16.15 -17.74 4.12
C THR A 308 -15.44 -17.18 2.89
N VAL A 309 -16.02 -16.16 2.24
CA VAL A 309 -15.35 -15.34 1.22
C VAL A 309 -14.87 -14.04 1.87
N SER A 310 -13.60 -13.70 1.65
CA SER A 310 -12.95 -12.49 2.15
C SER A 310 -12.53 -11.58 1.00
N GLN A 311 -13.51 -10.83 0.47
CA GLN A 311 -13.28 -9.77 -0.50
C GLN A 311 -13.05 -8.44 0.22
N SER A 312 -11.79 -8.06 0.42
CA SER A 312 -11.41 -6.80 1.07
C SER A 312 -10.12 -6.25 0.49
N ASP A 313 -9.98 -4.93 0.45
CA ASP A 313 -8.79 -4.20 0.02
C ASP A 313 -8.16 -3.35 1.14
N LEU A 314 -8.47 -3.69 2.40
CA LEU A 314 -8.16 -2.90 3.59
C LEU A 314 -7.44 -3.71 4.68
N TYR A 315 -6.60 -3.04 5.47
CA TYR A 315 -5.96 -3.63 6.65
C TYR A 315 -6.91 -3.68 7.85
N PHE A 316 -7.80 -4.66 7.92
CA PHE A 316 -8.83 -4.71 8.98
C PHE A 316 -8.34 -5.24 10.34
N VAL A 317 -7.06 -5.63 10.46
CA VAL A 317 -6.47 -6.15 11.71
C VAL A 317 -6.71 -5.27 12.96
N PRO A 318 -6.60 -3.93 12.93
CA PRO A 318 -6.84 -3.10 14.12
C PRO A 318 -8.27 -3.25 14.68
N TYR A 319 -9.24 -3.62 13.85
CA TYR A 319 -10.62 -3.89 14.27
C TYR A 319 -10.76 -5.27 14.93
N LEU A 320 -9.92 -6.26 14.59
CA LEU A 320 -9.89 -7.55 15.28
C LEU A 320 -9.48 -7.39 16.77
N PHE A 321 -8.65 -6.40 17.10
CA PHE A 321 -8.32 -6.03 18.48
C PHE A 321 -9.46 -5.32 19.23
N LEU A 322 -10.50 -4.84 18.53
CA LEU A 322 -11.71 -4.30 19.14
C LEU A 322 -12.76 -5.38 19.46
N LEU A 323 -12.59 -6.61 18.95
CA LEU A 323 -13.49 -7.73 19.18
C LEU A 323 -13.10 -8.49 20.47
N PRO A 324 -13.94 -8.52 21.53
CA PRO A 324 -13.59 -9.15 22.81
C PRO A 324 -13.21 -10.63 22.70
N SER A 325 -13.81 -11.36 21.75
CA SER A 325 -13.52 -12.77 21.45
C SER A 325 -12.08 -13.04 20.99
N PHE A 326 -11.41 -12.06 20.37
CA PHE A 326 -10.04 -12.22 19.87
C PHE A 326 -8.98 -11.54 20.75
N GLN A 327 -9.35 -10.60 21.62
CA GLN A 327 -8.41 -9.81 22.42
C GLN A 327 -7.43 -10.67 23.25
N GLN A 328 -7.89 -11.75 23.89
CA GLN A 328 -7.03 -12.61 24.70
C GLN A 328 -6.01 -13.38 23.84
N GLU A 329 -6.43 -13.89 22.68
CA GLU A 329 -5.56 -14.67 21.79
C GLU A 329 -4.56 -13.75 21.06
N LEU A 330 -5.03 -12.62 20.54
CA LEU A 330 -4.20 -11.57 19.95
C LEU A 330 -3.17 -11.01 20.94
N GLY A 331 -3.52 -10.91 22.23
CA GLY A 331 -2.60 -10.50 23.30
C GLY A 331 -1.46 -11.51 23.56
N LYS A 332 -1.68 -12.81 23.33
CA LYS A 332 -0.63 -13.85 23.42
C LYS A 332 0.23 -13.89 22.15
N LEU A 333 -0.41 -13.81 20.97
CA LEU A 333 0.26 -13.82 19.67
C LEU A 333 1.18 -12.60 19.54
N PHE A 334 0.67 -11.41 19.86
CA PHE A 334 1.35 -10.13 19.66
C PHE A 334 1.44 -9.34 20.99
N PRO A 335 2.43 -9.65 21.86
CA PRO A 335 2.74 -8.83 23.02
C PRO A 335 3.18 -7.41 22.62
N ASP A 336 3.93 -7.31 21.53
CA ASP A 336 4.20 -6.07 20.80
C ASP A 336 3.06 -5.81 19.80
N LYS A 337 2.34 -4.70 19.99
CA LYS A 337 1.18 -4.33 19.17
C LYS A 337 1.53 -3.54 17.91
N GLU A 338 2.78 -3.13 17.74
CA GLU A 338 3.26 -2.39 16.57
C GLU A 338 3.96 -3.29 15.55
N ALA A 339 4.05 -4.59 15.83
CA ALA A 339 4.75 -5.57 15.00
C ALA A 339 3.83 -6.64 14.37
N VAL A 340 2.51 -6.45 14.39
CA VAL A 340 1.54 -7.46 13.90
C VAL A 340 1.75 -7.71 12.41
N PHE A 341 1.61 -6.66 11.57
CA PHE A 341 1.88 -6.75 10.15
C PHE A 341 3.38 -7.00 9.86
N HIS A 342 4.29 -6.52 10.69
CA HIS A 342 5.73 -6.81 10.54
C HIS A 342 6.03 -8.31 10.60
N HIS A 343 5.43 -9.04 11.54
CA HIS A 343 5.57 -10.50 11.61
C HIS A 343 4.80 -11.21 10.50
N LEU A 344 3.54 -10.84 10.25
CA LEU A 344 2.72 -11.50 9.23
C LEU A 344 3.30 -11.32 7.82
N ALA A 345 3.72 -10.11 7.45
CA ALA A 345 4.26 -9.82 6.12
C ALA A 345 5.60 -10.51 5.87
N ARG A 346 6.46 -10.63 6.89
CA ARG A 346 7.76 -11.32 6.80
C ARG A 346 7.66 -12.84 6.86
N TYR A 347 6.49 -13.38 7.20
CA TYR A 347 6.17 -14.82 7.17
C TYR A 347 5.47 -15.23 5.87
N LEU A 348 4.56 -14.39 5.34
CA LEU A 348 3.79 -14.70 4.13
C LEU A 348 4.51 -14.31 2.84
N PHE A 349 5.09 -13.11 2.77
CA PHE A 349 5.40 -12.47 1.48
C PHE A 349 6.89 -12.54 1.15
N HIS A 350 7.32 -13.72 0.70
CA HIS A 350 8.66 -13.92 0.13
C HIS A 350 8.64 -13.65 -1.38
N PRO A 351 9.48 -12.73 -1.91
CA PRO A 351 9.59 -12.51 -3.35
C PRO A 351 10.01 -13.76 -4.12
N SER A 352 9.35 -14.06 -5.24
CA SER A 352 9.82 -15.10 -6.16
C SER A 352 11.25 -14.82 -6.65
N ASN A 353 11.96 -15.82 -7.15
CA ASN A 353 13.33 -15.64 -7.66
C ASN A 353 13.44 -14.55 -8.74
N GLN A 354 12.38 -14.35 -9.55
CA GLN A 354 12.33 -13.28 -10.55
C GLN A 354 12.26 -11.88 -9.90
N ALA A 355 11.38 -11.69 -8.92
CA ALA A 355 11.30 -10.45 -8.14
C ALA A 355 12.56 -10.21 -7.32
N TRP A 356 13.09 -11.27 -6.68
CA TRP A 356 14.30 -11.24 -5.87
C TRP A 356 15.52 -10.83 -6.69
N GLY A 357 15.67 -11.34 -7.92
CA GLY A 357 16.73 -10.92 -8.84
C GLY A 357 16.67 -9.43 -9.22
N LEU A 358 15.49 -8.80 -9.26
CA LEU A 358 15.38 -7.35 -9.44
C LEU A 358 15.88 -6.60 -8.19
N ILE A 359 15.44 -7.06 -7.00
CA ILE A 359 15.80 -6.45 -5.70
C ILE A 359 17.30 -6.53 -5.44
N THR A 360 17.91 -7.71 -5.60
CA THR A 360 19.33 -7.92 -5.28
C THR A 360 20.27 -7.20 -6.23
N ARG A 361 19.99 -7.23 -7.55
CA ARG A 361 20.79 -6.48 -8.54
C ARG A 361 20.72 -4.97 -8.30
N PHE A 362 19.54 -4.42 -8.04
CA PHE A 362 19.39 -2.99 -7.73
C PHE A 362 20.14 -2.61 -6.44
N TYR A 363 20.00 -3.43 -5.39
CA TYR A 363 20.72 -3.19 -4.13
C TYR A 363 22.24 -3.23 -4.31
N GLN A 364 22.76 -4.25 -5.00
CA GLN A 364 24.20 -4.41 -5.23
C GLN A 364 24.79 -3.29 -6.08
N ALA A 365 24.07 -2.85 -7.13
CA ALA A 365 24.55 -1.81 -8.04
C ALA A 365 24.48 -0.38 -7.47
N TYR A 366 23.49 -0.08 -6.60
CA TYR A 366 23.18 1.31 -6.23
C TYR A 366 23.12 1.61 -4.73
N LEU A 367 22.96 0.60 -3.85
CA LEU A 367 22.66 0.80 -2.42
C LEU A 367 23.68 0.18 -1.45
N ALA A 368 24.38 -0.88 -1.87
CA ALA A 368 25.23 -1.69 -0.99
C ALA A 368 26.43 -0.91 -0.42
N SER A 369 27.02 -0.01 -1.21
CA SER A 369 28.19 0.79 -0.84
C SER A 369 27.88 2.07 -0.04
N ALA A 370 26.60 2.42 0.15
CA ALA A 370 26.20 3.66 0.82
C ALA A 370 26.06 3.49 2.34
N ASP A 371 26.74 4.33 3.12
CA ASP A 371 26.70 4.32 4.58
C ASP A 371 25.26 4.44 5.12
N GLN A 372 24.42 5.23 4.44
CA GLN A 372 22.99 5.35 4.73
C GLN A 372 22.12 5.21 3.48
N LYS A 373 21.04 4.43 3.58
CA LYS A 373 20.00 4.22 2.57
C LYS A 373 18.71 4.93 2.99
N ILE A 374 18.13 5.73 2.10
CA ILE A 374 16.97 6.58 2.39
C ILE A 374 15.90 6.35 1.32
N GLY A 375 14.72 5.92 1.74
CA GLY A 375 13.59 5.61 0.86
C GLY A 375 12.56 6.74 0.83
N LEU A 376 12.18 7.20 -0.36
CA LEU A 376 11.11 8.18 -0.58
C LEU A 376 10.02 7.53 -1.41
N GLN A 377 8.89 7.22 -0.78
CA GLN A 377 7.72 6.66 -1.43
C GLN A 377 6.70 7.78 -1.71
N VAL A 378 6.55 8.13 -2.99
CA VAL A 378 5.76 9.29 -3.45
C VAL A 378 4.55 8.82 -4.25
N ARG A 379 3.35 8.86 -3.65
CA ARG A 379 2.07 8.58 -4.31
C ARG A 379 1.15 9.78 -4.21
N VAL A 380 0.91 10.42 -5.35
CA VAL A 380 -0.16 11.40 -5.50
C VAL A 380 -1.40 10.69 -6.01
N PHE A 381 -2.53 10.81 -5.32
CA PHE A 381 -3.79 10.18 -5.72
C PHE A 381 -4.49 10.95 -6.83
N ASN A 382 -4.58 12.29 -6.71
CA ASN A 382 -5.21 13.15 -7.71
C ASN A 382 -4.21 14.22 -8.22
N ARG A 383 -3.58 13.96 -9.37
CA ARG A 383 -2.59 14.88 -9.99
C ARG A 383 -3.18 16.24 -10.43
N LYS A 384 -4.50 16.35 -10.60
CA LYS A 384 -5.17 17.64 -10.88
C LYS A 384 -5.33 18.48 -9.61
N ALA A 385 -5.61 17.84 -8.48
CA ALA A 385 -5.76 18.50 -7.18
C ALA A 385 -4.42 18.77 -6.47
N SER A 386 -3.38 17.98 -6.74
CA SER A 386 -2.06 18.06 -6.10
C SER A 386 -0.96 18.30 -7.15
N PRO A 387 -0.64 19.55 -7.51
CA PRO A 387 0.37 19.84 -8.53
C PRO A 387 1.77 19.36 -8.12
N VAL A 388 2.53 18.82 -9.08
CA VAL A 388 3.88 18.27 -8.87
C VAL A 388 4.79 19.24 -8.09
N SER A 389 4.79 20.52 -8.47
CA SER A 389 5.61 21.56 -7.82
C SER A 389 5.22 21.87 -6.37
N VAL A 390 3.97 21.60 -5.96
CA VAL A 390 3.51 21.75 -4.56
C VAL A 390 3.95 20.54 -3.74
N VAL A 391 3.80 19.33 -4.29
CA VAL A 391 4.26 18.08 -3.65
C VAL A 391 5.80 18.06 -3.54
N GLN A 392 6.52 18.53 -4.55
CA GLN A 392 7.97 18.73 -4.56
C GLN A 392 8.43 19.69 -3.45
N LYS A 393 7.76 20.85 -3.29
CA LYS A 393 8.01 21.78 -2.17
C LYS A 393 7.74 21.14 -0.81
N GLN A 394 6.68 20.35 -0.69
CA GLN A 394 6.34 19.60 0.53
C GLN A 394 7.44 18.58 0.89
N ILE A 395 7.96 17.85 -0.09
CA ILE A 395 9.06 16.88 0.07
C ILE A 395 10.35 17.58 0.52
N LEU A 396 10.76 18.66 -0.16
CA LEU A 396 11.95 19.43 0.21
C LEU A 396 11.79 20.10 1.58
N GLY A 397 10.57 20.55 1.94
CA GLY A 397 10.23 21.04 3.27
C GLY A 397 10.37 19.98 4.36
N CYS A 398 9.88 18.76 4.11
CA CYS A 398 10.06 17.59 4.99
C CYS A 398 11.56 17.30 5.21
N ILE A 399 12.31 17.13 4.12
CA ILE A 399 13.74 16.84 4.11
C ILE A 399 14.53 17.88 4.92
N LYS A 400 14.28 19.18 4.67
CA LYS A 400 14.99 20.29 5.31
C LYS A 400 14.65 20.42 6.80
N LYS A 401 13.37 20.25 7.17
CA LYS A 401 12.89 20.43 8.55
C LYS A 401 13.35 19.29 9.46
N GLU A 402 13.14 18.06 9.02
CA GLU A 402 13.42 16.85 9.81
C GLU A 402 14.86 16.32 9.57
N LYS A 403 15.67 17.08 8.81
CA LYS A 403 17.11 16.86 8.53
C LYS A 403 17.43 15.49 7.91
N LEU A 404 16.57 15.03 7.00
CA LEU A 404 16.66 13.70 6.39
C LEU A 404 17.83 13.58 5.39
N LEU A 405 18.16 14.69 4.72
CA LEU A 405 19.30 14.83 3.82
C LEU A 405 20.01 16.18 4.10
N PRO A 406 21.29 16.32 3.75
CA PRO A 406 21.99 17.59 3.89
C PRO A 406 21.40 18.69 2.99
N GLN A 407 21.56 19.93 3.41
CA GLN A 407 21.29 21.10 2.57
C GLN A 407 22.43 21.28 1.55
N VAL A 408 22.12 21.91 0.41
CA VAL A 408 23.09 22.28 -0.63
C VAL A 408 23.51 23.74 -0.52
N ASP A 409 24.69 24.06 -1.04
CA ASP A 409 25.26 25.41 -1.09
C ASP A 409 25.27 25.95 -2.52
N GLU A 410 24.16 26.56 -2.93
CA GLU A 410 23.95 27.16 -4.26
C GLU A 410 24.95 28.29 -4.60
N ARG A 411 25.80 28.71 -3.65
CA ARG A 411 26.81 29.76 -3.84
C ARG A 411 28.21 29.21 -4.11
N LYS A 412 28.40 27.89 -4.05
CA LYS A 412 29.70 27.24 -4.29
C LYS A 412 29.63 26.28 -5.47
N LEU A 413 30.65 26.32 -6.32
CA LEU A 413 30.84 25.34 -7.40
C LEU A 413 31.52 24.05 -6.93
N ILE A 414 32.18 24.06 -5.76
CA ILE A 414 32.98 22.94 -5.24
C ILE A 414 32.68 22.76 -3.74
N ALA A 415 32.47 21.52 -3.33
CA ALA A 415 32.28 21.16 -1.92
C ALA A 415 33.54 21.45 -1.10
N SER A 416 33.37 22.07 0.07
CA SER A 416 34.50 22.34 0.98
C SER A 416 35.10 21.00 1.50
N PRO A 417 36.44 20.88 1.64
CA PRO A 417 37.06 19.64 2.12
C PRO A 417 36.62 19.25 3.55
N SER A 418 35.71 18.28 3.64
CA SER A 418 35.36 17.60 4.90
C SER A 418 36.16 16.30 5.05
N LYS A 419 36.67 16.05 6.26
CA LYS A 419 37.31 14.77 6.62
C LYS A 419 36.31 13.68 6.98
N ASN A 420 35.10 14.05 7.41
CA ASN A 420 34.04 13.14 7.82
C ASN A 420 32.87 13.32 6.84
N LYS A 421 32.88 12.55 5.75
CA LYS A 421 31.82 12.54 4.74
C LYS A 421 31.00 11.27 4.87
N THR A 422 29.67 11.39 4.79
CA THR A 422 28.74 10.27 4.71
C THR A 422 28.34 10.07 3.25
N SER A 423 28.39 8.85 2.75
CA SER A 423 27.72 8.47 1.50
C SER A 423 26.26 8.09 1.78
N ARG A 424 25.32 8.65 1.01
CA ARG A 424 23.89 8.37 1.16
C ARG A 424 23.27 8.01 -0.20
N ALA A 425 22.54 6.90 -0.24
CA ALA A 425 21.78 6.49 -1.41
C ALA A 425 20.28 6.74 -1.19
N VAL A 426 19.69 7.57 -2.04
CA VAL A 426 18.27 7.95 -1.99
C VAL A 426 17.50 7.17 -3.05
N THR A 427 16.66 6.22 -2.63
CA THR A 427 15.75 5.51 -3.54
C THR A 427 14.40 6.21 -3.57
N ILE A 428 13.95 6.61 -4.76
CA ILE A 428 12.64 7.23 -4.98
C ILE A 428 11.75 6.24 -5.73
N ALA A 429 10.60 5.92 -5.14
CA ALA A 429 9.55 5.11 -5.78
C ALA A 429 8.33 5.99 -6.04
N SER A 430 7.97 6.15 -7.32
CA SER A 430 6.94 7.06 -7.79
C SER A 430 6.51 6.65 -9.20
N LEU A 431 5.22 6.81 -9.53
CA LEU A 431 4.78 6.77 -10.94
C LEU A 431 5.41 7.91 -11.75
N TYR A 432 5.64 9.05 -11.12
CA TYR A 432 6.03 10.32 -11.74
C TYR A 432 7.53 10.59 -11.55
N PRO A 433 8.36 10.58 -12.62
CA PRO A 433 9.81 10.78 -12.53
C PRO A 433 10.23 12.21 -12.17
N GLU A 434 9.33 13.18 -12.23
CA GLU A 434 9.64 14.60 -11.94
C GLU A 434 10.21 14.82 -10.52
N TYR A 435 9.82 13.99 -9.55
CA TYR A 435 10.37 14.05 -8.18
C TYR A 435 11.81 13.52 -8.11
N TYR A 436 12.13 12.49 -8.89
CA TYR A 436 13.47 11.92 -8.97
C TYR A 436 14.42 12.89 -9.67
N GLU A 437 14.07 13.37 -10.87
CA GLU A 437 14.91 14.30 -11.61
C GLU A 437 15.10 15.63 -10.87
N SER A 438 14.10 16.11 -10.12
CA SER A 438 14.28 17.26 -9.22
C SER A 438 15.33 17.02 -8.13
N ILE A 439 15.27 15.91 -7.41
CA ILE A 439 16.13 15.67 -6.23
C ILE A 439 17.56 15.30 -6.70
N LYS A 440 17.67 14.52 -7.78
CA LYS A 440 18.91 14.22 -8.49
C LYS A 440 19.59 15.50 -8.99
N SER A 441 18.87 16.35 -9.73
CA SER A 441 19.40 17.61 -10.26
C SER A 441 19.88 18.55 -9.14
N MET A 442 19.12 18.65 -8.04
CA MET A 442 19.50 19.47 -6.88
C MET A 442 20.86 19.09 -6.29
N TYR A 443 21.13 17.79 -6.09
CA TYR A 443 22.41 17.29 -5.55
C TYR A 443 23.53 17.14 -6.59
N TRP A 444 23.19 17.04 -7.89
CA TRP A 444 24.17 17.04 -8.98
C TRP A 444 24.73 18.44 -9.24
N MET A 445 23.86 19.46 -9.25
CA MET A 445 24.23 20.82 -9.62
C MET A 445 24.84 21.64 -8.48
N ASN A 446 24.68 21.21 -7.21
CA ASN A 446 25.09 21.98 -6.04
C ASN A 446 25.78 21.09 -4.99
N PRO A 447 26.94 21.50 -4.43
CA PRO A 447 27.60 20.74 -3.38
C PRO A 447 26.82 20.76 -2.07
N THR A 448 26.94 19.70 -1.28
CA THR A 448 26.36 19.62 0.08
C THR A 448 27.14 20.50 1.06
N VAL A 449 26.43 21.17 1.98
CA VAL A 449 27.02 22.08 2.99
C VAL A 449 28.01 21.36 3.93
N ASN A 450 27.79 20.08 4.21
CA ASN A 450 28.65 19.24 5.06
C ASN A 450 29.65 18.36 4.29
N GLY A 451 29.59 18.34 2.96
CA GLY A 451 30.45 17.51 2.11
C GLY A 451 30.04 16.03 1.99
N ASP A 452 28.86 15.63 2.48
CA ASP A 452 28.27 14.30 2.22
C ASP A 452 28.06 14.08 0.71
N VAL A 453 28.17 12.82 0.27
CA VAL A 453 27.97 12.42 -1.13
C VAL A 453 26.59 11.78 -1.28
N ILE A 454 25.73 12.33 -2.14
CA ILE A 454 24.34 11.89 -2.30
C ILE A 454 24.13 11.28 -3.68
N GLY A 455 23.93 9.95 -3.72
CA GLY A 455 23.41 9.24 -4.89
C GLY A 455 21.89 9.25 -4.86
N VAL A 456 21.24 9.48 -6.00
CA VAL A 456 19.77 9.49 -6.12
C VAL A 456 19.37 8.54 -7.26
N TYR A 457 18.44 7.63 -6.97
CA TYR A 457 18.07 6.51 -7.84
C TYR A 457 16.56 6.28 -7.86
N GLN A 458 16.02 5.87 -9.00
CA GLN A 458 14.62 5.44 -9.15
C GLN A 458 14.60 4.07 -9.86
N PRO A 459 14.00 3.00 -9.29
CA PRO A 459 14.01 1.67 -9.90
C PRO A 459 13.14 1.56 -11.16
N SER A 460 11.97 2.21 -11.18
CA SER A 460 11.10 2.33 -12.36
C SER A 460 10.30 3.63 -12.36
N HIS A 461 9.85 4.07 -13.54
CA HIS A 461 9.01 5.26 -13.72
C HIS A 461 7.84 4.92 -14.66
N GLU A 462 6.88 4.15 -14.16
CA GLU A 462 5.81 3.55 -14.98
C GLU A 462 4.78 4.57 -15.53
N GLU A 463 4.75 5.82 -15.03
CA GLU A 463 3.82 6.93 -15.33
C GLU A 463 2.32 6.67 -15.03
N VAL A 464 1.84 5.46 -15.29
CA VAL A 464 0.46 4.99 -15.12
C VAL A 464 0.47 3.71 -14.27
N GLN A 465 -0.56 3.53 -13.45
CA GLN A 465 -0.76 2.28 -12.71
C GLN A 465 -1.47 1.26 -13.60
N HIS A 466 -0.75 0.20 -14.01
CA HIS A 466 -1.25 -0.82 -14.93
C HIS A 466 -1.89 -2.00 -14.17
N TRP A 467 -3.19 -1.86 -13.91
CA TRP A 467 -4.07 -2.93 -13.47
C TRP A 467 -4.02 -4.15 -14.40
N GLY A 468 -4.02 -5.37 -13.85
CA GLY A 468 -4.05 -6.60 -14.65
C GLY A 468 -2.70 -6.97 -15.29
N ASN A 469 -1.62 -6.24 -15.02
CA ASN A 469 -0.30 -6.51 -15.58
C ASN A 469 0.67 -7.10 -14.54
N ASN A 470 0.97 -8.39 -14.69
CA ASN A 470 1.89 -9.12 -13.81
C ASN A 470 3.30 -8.48 -13.74
N ILE A 471 3.86 -8.03 -14.87
CA ILE A 471 5.19 -7.39 -14.90
C ILE A 471 5.18 -6.05 -14.13
N HIS A 472 4.07 -5.30 -14.19
CA HIS A 472 3.91 -4.06 -13.42
C HIS A 472 3.85 -4.35 -11.91
N ASN A 473 3.04 -5.34 -11.50
CA ASN A 473 2.97 -5.76 -10.09
C ASN A 473 4.32 -6.35 -9.60
N LEU A 474 5.06 -7.06 -10.44
CA LEU A 474 6.40 -7.58 -10.14
C LEU A 474 7.41 -6.45 -9.86
N LYS A 475 7.43 -5.40 -10.69
CA LYS A 475 8.23 -4.19 -10.45
C LYS A 475 7.81 -3.48 -9.15
N ALA A 476 6.51 -3.28 -8.95
CA ALA A 476 5.97 -2.66 -7.74
C ALA A 476 6.35 -3.45 -6.47
N TRP A 477 6.35 -4.79 -6.54
CA TRP A 477 6.81 -5.64 -5.45
C TRP A 477 8.31 -5.52 -5.17
N ALA A 478 9.13 -5.41 -6.22
CA ALA A 478 10.55 -5.12 -6.10
C ALA A 478 10.80 -3.74 -5.44
N GLU A 479 10.10 -2.69 -5.87
CA GLU A 479 10.22 -1.34 -5.27
C GLU A 479 9.81 -1.30 -3.80
N ILE A 480 8.69 -1.94 -3.43
CA ILE A 480 8.25 -2.11 -2.04
C ILE A 480 9.35 -2.77 -1.21
N ASN A 481 10.00 -3.82 -1.75
CA ASN A 481 11.09 -4.50 -1.07
C ASN A 481 12.33 -3.60 -0.94
N ILE A 482 12.77 -2.94 -2.02
CA ILE A 482 13.95 -2.05 -2.02
C ILE A 482 13.77 -0.92 -1.00
N LEU A 483 12.60 -0.26 -0.97
CA LEU A 483 12.28 0.75 0.04
C LEU A 483 12.38 0.20 1.47
N SER A 484 11.96 -1.05 1.69
CA SER A 484 12.03 -1.73 2.99
C SER A 484 13.44 -2.17 3.42
N LEU A 485 14.47 -1.90 2.59
CA LEU A 485 15.89 -2.02 2.94
C LEU A 485 16.51 -0.68 3.37
N SER A 486 15.73 0.40 3.42
CA SER A 486 16.18 1.74 3.84
C SER A 486 16.39 1.86 5.35
N ASP A 487 17.34 2.71 5.76
CA ASP A 487 17.56 3.10 7.16
C ASP A 487 16.56 4.17 7.63
N VAL A 488 16.14 5.04 6.71
CA VAL A 488 15.12 6.07 6.89
C VAL A 488 14.12 5.95 5.75
N LEU A 489 12.82 5.88 6.07
CA LEU A 489 11.75 5.85 5.08
C LEU A 489 10.84 7.07 5.24
N MET A 490 10.47 7.68 4.12
CA MET A 490 9.38 8.64 3.98
C MET A 490 8.28 8.00 3.14
N THR A 491 7.03 8.04 3.60
CA THR A 491 5.86 7.48 2.91
C THR A 491 4.80 8.54 2.62
N SER A 492 4.02 8.36 1.57
CA SER A 492 2.91 9.27 1.27
C SER A 492 1.66 8.89 2.08
N SER A 493 0.99 9.89 2.65
CA SER A 493 -0.29 9.74 3.34
C SER A 493 -1.30 8.92 2.53
N TRP A 494 -1.98 7.98 3.20
CA TRP A 494 -2.95 7.02 2.64
C TRP A 494 -2.36 5.95 1.71
N SER A 495 -1.03 5.94 1.48
CA SER A 495 -0.43 5.01 0.52
C SER A 495 -0.13 3.65 1.14
N THR A 496 -0.98 2.67 0.84
CA THR A 496 -0.83 1.25 1.24
C THR A 496 0.48 0.63 0.76
N PHE A 497 0.98 1.04 -0.42
CA PHE A 497 2.33 0.70 -0.91
C PHE A 497 3.43 1.11 0.09
N GLY A 498 3.31 2.31 0.67
CA GLY A 498 4.17 2.79 1.75
C GLY A 498 4.02 1.96 3.03
N TYR A 499 2.78 1.62 3.41
CA TYR A 499 2.51 0.76 4.58
C TYR A 499 3.15 -0.64 4.45
N VAL A 500 3.14 -1.25 3.26
CA VAL A 500 3.81 -2.54 3.05
C VAL A 500 5.32 -2.41 3.20
N ALA A 501 5.93 -1.40 2.56
CA ALA A 501 7.38 -1.17 2.64
C ALA A 501 7.85 -0.88 4.08
N GLN A 502 7.12 -0.04 4.81
CA GLN A 502 7.44 0.30 6.20
C GLN A 502 7.30 -0.93 7.11
N GLY A 503 6.27 -1.76 6.89
CA GLY A 503 5.99 -2.96 7.66
C GLY A 503 7.04 -4.05 7.47
N LEU A 504 7.42 -4.35 6.22
CA LEU A 504 8.49 -5.32 5.91
C LEU A 504 9.85 -4.90 6.49
N GLY A 505 10.16 -3.60 6.46
CA GLY A 505 11.42 -3.06 6.97
C GLY A 505 11.49 -2.96 8.50
N GLY A 506 10.35 -2.94 9.19
CA GLY A 506 10.29 -2.60 10.61
C GLY A 506 10.49 -1.10 10.87
N LEU A 507 10.03 -0.26 9.93
CA LEU A 507 10.33 1.17 9.89
C LEU A 507 9.10 1.99 10.29
N LYS A 508 9.24 2.83 11.32
CA LYS A 508 8.31 3.95 11.56
C LYS A 508 8.67 5.07 10.57
N PRO A 509 7.84 5.42 9.56
CA PRO A 509 8.23 6.39 8.53
C PRO A 509 8.07 7.85 8.98
N TRP A 510 8.59 8.76 8.16
CA TRP A 510 8.09 10.14 8.07
C TRP A 510 6.94 10.19 7.06
N ILE A 511 5.75 10.59 7.48
CA ILE A 511 4.57 10.55 6.59
C ILE A 511 4.41 11.88 5.88
N LEU A 512 4.79 11.96 4.61
CA LEU A 512 4.50 13.09 3.74
C LEU A 512 2.97 13.29 3.63
N HIS A 513 2.44 14.36 4.21
CA HIS A 513 1.07 14.78 3.93
C HIS A 513 1.02 15.36 2.52
N VAL A 514 0.45 14.63 1.58
CA VAL A 514 0.31 15.08 0.18
C VAL A 514 -0.72 16.23 0.14
N PRO A 515 -0.34 17.47 -0.24
CA PRO A 515 -1.27 18.60 -0.16
C PRO A 515 -2.36 18.52 -1.21
N ALA A 516 -3.59 18.91 -0.84
CA ALA A 516 -4.69 19.13 -1.78
C ALA A 516 -4.82 20.64 -2.04
N GLY A 517 -4.77 21.05 -3.30
CA GLY A 517 -4.74 22.45 -3.72
C GLY A 517 -3.33 22.98 -3.98
N ASN A 518 -3.25 24.31 -4.16
CA ASN A 518 -2.05 25.01 -4.63
C ASN A 518 -1.06 25.42 -3.51
N GLN A 519 -1.22 24.90 -2.29
CA GLN A 519 -0.40 25.28 -1.13
C GLN A 519 0.15 24.04 -0.39
N THR A 520 1.34 24.19 0.19
CA THR A 520 1.96 23.23 1.12
C THR A 520 1.27 23.24 2.50
N THR A 521 1.57 22.28 3.36
CA THR A 521 1.07 22.27 4.75
C THR A 521 2.17 22.57 5.77
N ASP A 522 1.83 23.22 6.89
CA ASP A 522 2.79 23.63 7.95
C ASP A 522 3.47 22.44 8.66
N ARG A 523 2.90 21.25 8.49
CA ARG A 523 3.44 19.96 8.95
C ARG A 523 3.75 19.10 7.71
N PRO A 524 4.89 19.31 7.04
CA PRO A 524 5.16 18.64 5.77
C PRO A 524 5.25 17.11 5.93
N CYS A 525 5.85 16.65 7.03
CA CYS A 525 5.81 15.24 7.43
C CYS A 525 5.93 15.05 8.95
N PRO A 526 4.88 14.59 9.68
CA PRO A 526 5.07 14.05 11.02
C PRO A 526 5.76 12.68 10.98
N ARG A 527 6.46 12.33 12.07
CA ARG A 527 6.93 10.97 12.31
C ARG A 527 5.74 10.08 12.68
N ALA A 528 5.63 8.91 12.07
CA ALA A 528 4.67 7.90 12.50
C ALA A 528 5.02 7.39 13.91
N LYS A 529 4.02 7.22 14.78
CA LYS A 529 4.22 6.66 16.13
C LYS A 529 4.39 5.15 16.09
N SER A 530 3.79 4.48 15.10
CA SER A 530 3.80 3.02 14.88
C SER A 530 4.07 2.70 13.41
N MET A 531 4.73 1.57 13.16
CA MET A 531 5.05 1.05 11.82
C MET A 531 3.91 0.23 11.18
N GLU A 532 2.82 -0.01 11.92
CA GLU A 532 1.64 -0.71 11.40
C GLU A 532 0.99 0.02 10.20
N PRO A 533 0.29 -0.69 9.29
CA PRO A 533 -0.60 -0.06 8.32
C PRO A 533 -1.80 0.63 8.98
N CYS A 534 -2.41 1.60 8.27
CA CYS A 534 -3.68 2.18 8.68
C CYS A 534 -4.88 1.37 8.14
N PHE A 535 -5.86 1.06 8.99
CA PHE A 535 -7.19 0.70 8.54
C PHE A 535 -7.93 1.99 8.14
N LEU A 536 -7.98 2.30 6.84
CA LEU A 536 -8.45 3.61 6.35
C LEU A 536 -9.94 3.90 6.64
N THR A 537 -10.79 2.88 6.57
CA THR A 537 -12.26 2.98 6.64
C THR A 537 -12.86 1.93 7.60
N PRO A 538 -12.61 2.04 8.91
CA PRO A 538 -13.15 1.12 9.90
C PRO A 538 -14.68 1.23 10.03
N PRO A 539 -15.38 0.13 10.38
CA PRO A 539 -16.78 0.20 10.80
C PRO A 539 -16.98 1.13 12.00
N ASP A 540 -18.10 1.85 12.03
CA ASP A 540 -18.44 2.78 13.12
C ASP A 540 -18.88 2.00 14.38
N TYR A 541 -17.89 1.63 15.19
CA TYR A 541 -18.02 0.80 16.41
C TYR A 541 -19.01 1.37 17.44
N HIS A 542 -19.27 2.69 17.43
CA HIS A 542 -20.17 3.36 18.37
C HIS A 542 -21.51 3.78 17.75
N ARG A 543 -21.88 3.25 16.57
CA ARG A 543 -23.11 3.59 15.87
C ARG A 543 -24.35 2.97 16.53
N ILE A 544 -24.83 3.61 17.60
CA ILE A 544 -26.16 3.34 18.15
C ILE A 544 -27.21 3.63 17.03
N PRO A 545 -28.14 2.71 16.75
CA PRO A 545 -29.24 3.00 15.82
C PRO A 545 -30.04 4.23 16.23
N ASN A 546 -30.48 5.01 15.25
CA ASN A 546 -31.33 6.21 15.40
C ASN A 546 -30.71 7.47 16.06
N THR A 547 -29.43 7.49 16.46
CA THR A 547 -28.76 8.74 16.88
C THR A 547 -27.97 9.41 15.75
N ARG A 548 -28.20 10.70 15.50
CA ARG A 548 -27.49 11.49 14.47
C ARG A 548 -26.09 11.98 14.87
N GLY A 549 -25.73 11.94 16.15
CA GLY A 549 -24.41 12.32 16.63
C GLY A 549 -23.42 11.16 16.54
N ARG A 550 -22.20 11.42 16.04
CA ARG A 550 -21.05 10.55 16.32
C ARG A 550 -20.55 10.87 17.74
N PRO A 551 -20.46 9.90 18.67
CA PRO A 551 -19.72 10.10 19.90
C PRO A 551 -18.26 10.46 19.57
N HIS A 552 -17.59 11.24 20.45
CA HIS A 552 -16.13 11.33 20.43
C HIS A 552 -15.55 10.02 20.95
N ALA A 553 -15.52 9.03 20.06
CA ALA A 553 -15.13 7.66 20.33
C ALA A 553 -13.68 7.56 20.85
N VAL A 554 -13.54 7.50 22.17
CA VAL A 554 -12.34 6.95 22.81
C VAL A 554 -12.35 5.45 22.52
N SER A 555 -11.28 4.94 21.91
CA SER A 555 -11.13 3.51 21.64
C SER A 555 -11.28 2.70 22.94
N PRO A 556 -12.03 1.58 22.95
CA PRO A 556 -12.18 0.73 24.13
C PRO A 556 -10.86 0.07 24.55
N VAL A 557 -9.81 0.13 23.72
CA VAL A 557 -8.46 -0.36 24.07
C VAL A 557 -7.38 0.68 23.75
N PRO A 558 -6.40 0.91 24.65
CA PRO A 558 -5.39 1.97 24.48
C PRO A 558 -4.36 1.67 23.37
N HIS A 559 -4.35 0.45 22.84
CA HIS A 559 -3.45 0.04 21.75
C HIS A 559 -4.07 0.18 20.35
N VAL A 560 -5.30 0.71 20.24
CA VAL A 560 -5.90 1.12 18.96
C VAL A 560 -6.17 2.62 19.03
N MET A 561 -5.63 3.40 18.09
CA MET A 561 -5.87 4.85 18.01
C MET A 561 -6.10 5.28 16.57
N LYS A 562 -6.45 6.56 16.35
CA LYS A 562 -6.50 7.14 15.00
C LYS A 562 -5.14 7.12 14.30
N CYS A 563 -5.16 6.93 12.99
CA CYS A 563 -3.99 7.11 12.14
C CYS A 563 -3.54 8.57 12.10
N GLU A 564 -2.25 8.78 11.86
CA GLU A 564 -1.64 10.10 11.72
C GLU A 564 -2.03 10.78 10.40
N ASP A 565 -2.41 10.00 9.38
CA ASP A 565 -2.63 10.44 8.00
C ASP A 565 -4.09 10.33 7.51
N ALA A 566 -4.86 9.35 8.00
CA ALA A 566 -6.27 9.15 7.64
C ALA A 566 -7.24 9.54 8.79
N TYR A 567 -8.06 10.57 8.58
CA TYR A 567 -8.90 11.20 9.62
C TYR A 567 -9.91 10.26 10.32
N ASN A 568 -10.49 9.31 9.58
CA ASN A 568 -11.40 8.29 10.13
C ASN A 568 -10.68 6.95 10.42
N GLY A 569 -9.43 6.80 9.98
CA GLY A 569 -8.72 5.53 10.04
C GLY A 569 -8.17 5.19 11.42
N ILE A 570 -7.97 3.91 11.69
CA ILE A 570 -7.39 3.39 12.95
C ILE A 570 -6.17 2.50 12.71
N LYS A 571 -5.21 2.55 13.64
CA LYS A 571 -3.96 1.79 13.61
C LYS A 571 -3.63 1.25 15.02
N LEU A 572 -2.79 0.23 15.07
CA LEU A 572 -2.27 -0.34 16.32
C LEU A 572 -1.00 0.37 16.81
N PHE A 573 -0.91 0.58 18.12
CA PHE A 573 0.17 1.29 18.82
C PHE A 573 0.53 0.59 20.14
N ASN A 574 1.76 0.76 20.62
CA ASN A 574 2.20 0.23 21.90
C ASN A 574 1.88 1.22 23.05
N PRO A 575 1.05 0.87 24.05
CA PRO A 575 0.71 1.78 25.15
C PRO A 575 1.89 2.17 26.06
N LYS A 576 3.06 1.55 25.88
CA LYS A 576 4.32 1.86 26.59
C LYS A 576 5.20 2.87 25.84
N GLN A 577 4.75 3.40 24.69
CA GLN A 577 5.49 4.37 23.85
C GLN A 577 4.65 5.64 23.55
N LEU A 578 3.64 5.91 24.38
CA LEU A 578 2.66 7.00 24.27
C LEU A 578 2.62 7.82 25.55
#